data_AF-A0A3B8PT32-F1
#
_entry.id   AF-A0A3B8PT32-F1
#
_cell.length_a   1.000
_cell.length_b   1.000
_cell.length_c   1.000
_cell.angle_alpha   90.00
_cell.angle_beta   90.00
_cell.angle_gamma   90.00
#
_symmetry.space_group_name_H-M   'P 1'
#
loop_
_entity.id
_entity.type
_entity.pdbx_description
1 polymer ?
#
loop_
_entity_poly.entity_id
_entity_poly.type
_entity_poly.pdbx_seq_one_letter_code
_entity_poly.pdbx_strand_id
1 'polypeptide(L)'
;MIAKALTVFKIPELRRKIFLTIALLGVYRMGFWIPLPFIDQQVLQESLQNMQTNQGIGQIMQVVALFSASNIGNSTIFGLGIMPYISASIIF
;
A
#
# COMPACT_ATOMS: atom_id res chain seq x y z
N MET A 1 -30.40 4.27 -2.84
CA MET A 1 -29.13 3.94 -2.15
C MET A 1 -28.31 5.19 -1.78
N ILE A 2 -28.21 6.20 -2.65
CA ILE A 2 -27.47 7.46 -2.40
C ILE A 2 -27.97 8.22 -1.15
N ALA A 3 -29.27 8.26 -0.90
CA ALA A 3 -29.84 8.89 0.30
C ALA A 3 -29.31 8.29 1.61
N LYS A 4 -29.02 6.97 1.65
CA LYS A 4 -28.44 6.32 2.84
C LYS A 4 -27.00 6.77 3.08
N ALA A 5 -26.22 6.97 2.01
CA ALA A 5 -24.86 7.50 2.11
C ALA A 5 -24.84 8.94 2.65
N LEU A 6 -25.82 9.77 2.30
CA LEU A 6 -25.95 11.12 2.86
C LEU A 6 -26.36 11.13 4.34
N THR A 7 -27.17 10.16 4.77
CA THR A 7 -27.55 10.01 6.19
C THR A 7 -26.37 9.62 7.07
N VAL A 8 -25.40 8.88 6.55
CA VAL A 8 -24.16 8.51 7.27
C VAL A 8 -23.40 9.74 7.76
N PHE A 9 -23.38 10.83 6.98
CA PHE A 9 -22.73 12.09 7.36
C PHE A 9 -23.53 12.93 8.36
N LYS A 10 -24.83 12.65 8.53
CA LYS A 10 -25.69 13.32 9.51
C LYS A 10 -25.53 12.73 10.92
N ILE A 11 -25.15 11.45 11.03
CA ILE A 11 -24.96 10.81 12.33
C ILE A 11 -23.57 11.19 12.87
N PRO A 12 -23.47 11.91 14.01
CA PRO A 12 -22.21 12.46 14.50
C PRO A 12 -21.17 11.36 14.82
N GLU A 13 -21.61 10.19 15.28
CA GLU A 13 -20.74 9.06 15.56
C GLU A 13 -20.12 8.46 14.29
N LEU A 14 -20.91 8.27 13.23
CA LEU A 14 -20.40 7.73 11.97
C LEU A 14 -19.46 8.71 11.30
N ARG A 15 -19.80 10.01 11.31
CA ARG A 15 -18.92 11.07 10.82
C ARG A 15 -17.56 11.05 11.52
N ARG A 16 -17.53 10.90 12.85
CA ARG A 16 -16.28 10.81 13.63
C ARG A 16 -15.44 9.60 13.20
N LYS A 17 -16.07 8.44 13.01
CA LYS A 17 -15.38 7.23 12.53
C LYS A 17 -14.80 7.41 11.13
N ILE A 18 -15.55 8.03 10.22
CA ILE A 18 -15.07 8.32 8.85
C ILE A 18 -13.85 9.23 8.88
N PHE A 19 -13.89 10.32 9.64
CA PHE A 19 -12.73 11.21 9.76
C PHE A 19 -11.52 10.51 10.36
N LEU A 20 -11.73 9.64 11.36
CA LEU A 20 -10.66 8.83 11.94
C LEU A 20 -10.06 7.88 10.88
N THR A 21 -10.89 7.17 10.12
CA THR A 21 -10.41 6.28 9.06
C THR A 21 -9.63 7.05 7.98
N ILE A 22 -10.14 8.20 7.53
CA ILE A 22 -9.46 9.04 6.54
C ILE A 22 -8.12 9.56 7.09
N ALA A 23 -8.08 9.99 8.36
CA ALA A 23 -6.84 10.41 9.01
C ALA A 23 -5.81 9.28 9.07
N LEU A 24 -6.22 8.07 9.45
CA LEU A 24 -5.36 6.89 9.47
C LEU A 24 -4.85 6.53 8.06
N LEU A 25 -5.70 6.60 7.03
CA LEU A 25 -5.29 6.42 5.64
C LEU A 25 -4.31 7.50 5.18
N GLY A 26 -4.47 8.74 5.66
CA GLY A 26 -3.52 9.83 5.43
C GLY A 26 -2.15 9.53 6.04
N VAL A 27 -2.10 9.08 7.29
CA VAL A 27 -0.86 8.65 7.97
C VAL A 27 -0.20 7.49 7.24
N TYR A 28 -0.98 6.46 6.89
CA TYR A 28 -0.51 5.35 6.06
C TYR A 28 0.12 5.87 4.76
N ARG A 29 -0.55 6.81 4.07
CA ARG A 29 -0.05 7.36 2.83
C ARG A 29 1.24 8.16 3.02
N MET A 30 1.38 8.93 4.09
CA MET A 30 2.63 9.66 4.39
C MET A 30 3.82 8.71 4.60
N GLY A 31 3.61 7.54 5.21
CA GLY A 31 4.70 6.57 5.42
C GLY A 31 5.27 5.97 4.12
N PHE A 32 4.51 5.96 3.02
CA PHE A 32 5.02 5.58 1.69
C PHE A 32 5.96 6.61 1.08
N TRP A 33 6.02 7.83 1.62
CA TRP A 33 6.93 8.88 1.15
C TRP A 33 8.27 8.84 1.88
N ILE A 34 8.41 7.99 2.89
CA ILE A 34 9.64 7.87 3.68
C ILE A 34 10.46 6.70 3.11
N PRO A 35 11.50 6.98 2.31
CA PRO A 35 12.38 5.95 1.75
C PRO A 35 13.24 5.34 2.86
N LEU A 36 13.65 4.08 2.67
CA LEU A 36 14.61 3.45 3.56
C LEU A 36 16.01 4.04 3.30
N PRO A 37 16.73 4.53 4.34
CA PRO A 37 18.00 5.24 4.16
C PRO A 37 19.17 4.34 3.70
N PHE A 38 19.03 3.02 3.83
CA PHE A 38 20.09 2.05 3.54
C PHE A 38 19.93 1.35 2.18
N ILE A 39 18.95 1.74 1.36
CA ILE A 39 18.66 1.09 0.07
C ILE A 39 18.81 2.09 -1.06
N ASP A 40 19.64 1.73 -2.04
CA ASP A 40 19.75 2.46 -3.29
C ASP A 40 18.54 2.13 -4.19
N GLN A 41 17.68 3.13 -4.39
CA GLN A 41 16.48 2.98 -5.21
C GLN A 41 16.79 2.90 -6.70
N GLN A 42 17.90 3.48 -7.17
CA GLN A 42 18.28 3.45 -8.58
C GLN A 42 18.64 2.02 -8.99
N VAL A 43 19.47 1.35 -8.18
CA VAL A 43 19.86 -0.06 -8.41
C VAL A 43 18.65 -1.00 -8.34
N LEU A 44 17.70 -0.73 -7.44
CA LEU A 44 16.47 -1.50 -7.31
C LEU A 44 15.57 -1.35 -8.55
N GLN A 45 15.41 -0.13 -9.05
CA GLN A 45 14.62 0.15 -10.26
C GLN A 45 15.25 -0.50 -11.49
N GLU A 46 16.57 -0.40 -11.67
CA GLU A 46 17.28 -1.05 -12.77
C GLU A 46 17.15 -2.58 -12.71
N SER A 47 17.28 -3.16 -11.52
CA SER A 47 17.10 -4.61 -11.32
C SER A 47 15.68 -5.07 -11.67
N LEU A 48 14.66 -4.28 -11.32
CA LEU A 48 13.27 -4.58 -11.66
C LEU A 48 12.98 -4.44 -13.17
N GLN A 49 13.55 -3.43 -13.82
CA GLN A 49 13.42 -3.26 -15.28
C GLN A 49 14.06 -4.42 -16.04
N ASN A 50 15.24 -4.89 -15.58
CA ASN A 50 15.94 -6.04 -16.15
C ASN A 50 15.23 -7.38 -15.88
N MET A 51 14.35 -7.46 -14.87
CA MET A 51 13.55 -8.66 -14.58
C MET A 51 12.20 -8.66 -15.32
N GLN A 52 11.66 -7.51 -15.72
CA GLN A 52 10.40 -7.43 -16.48
C GLN A 52 10.51 -8.03 -17.89
N THR A 53 11.72 -8.11 -18.46
CA THR A 53 12.00 -8.82 -19.72
C THR A 53 11.80 -10.34 -19.61
N ASN A 54 11.85 -10.91 -18.40
CA ASN A 54 11.48 -12.30 -18.14
C ASN A 54 9.99 -12.40 -17.76
N GLN A 55 9.16 -12.77 -18.74
CA GLN A 55 7.69 -12.72 -18.69
C GLN A 55 7.05 -13.35 -17.42
N GLY A 56 7.66 -14.37 -16.82
CA GLY A 56 7.16 -15.02 -15.60
C GLY A 56 7.44 -14.26 -14.30
N ILE A 57 8.65 -13.71 -14.12
CA ILE A 57 9.04 -13.01 -12.89
C ILE A 57 8.42 -11.61 -12.85
N GLY A 58 8.35 -10.93 -14.00
CA GLY A 58 7.71 -9.62 -14.12
C GLY A 58 6.23 -9.63 -13.69
N GLN A 59 5.49 -10.71 -13.97
CA GLN A 59 4.08 -10.85 -13.56
C GLN A 59 3.92 -11.01 -12.05
N ILE A 60 4.75 -11.85 -11.40
CA ILE A 60 4.72 -12.03 -9.94
C ILE A 60 5.03 -10.71 -9.24
N MET A 61 6.02 -9.97 -9.72
CA MET A 61 6.38 -8.66 -9.17
C MET A 61 5.26 -7.63 -9.33
N GLN A 62 4.53 -7.62 -10.45
CA GLN A 62 3.37 -6.75 -10.62
C GLN A 62 2.25 -7.09 -9.62
N VAL A 63 1.98 -8.37 -9.39
CA VAL A 63 0.99 -8.80 -8.40
C VAL A 63 1.40 -8.37 -7.00
N VAL A 64 2.68 -8.54 -6.63
CA VAL A 64 3.21 -8.08 -5.34
C VAL A 64 3.09 -6.56 -5.21
N ALA A 65 3.36 -5.78 -6.25
CA ALA A 65 3.25 -4.32 -6.24
C ALA A 65 1.81 -3.84 -6.00
N LEU A 66 0.83 -4.53 -6.60
CA LEU A 66 -0.59 -4.24 -6.41
C LEU A 66 -1.04 -4.50 -4.97
N PHE A 67 -0.61 -5.63 -4.38
CA PHE A 67 -0.99 -5.99 -3.01
C PHE A 67 -0.25 -5.20 -1.93
N SER A 68 0.97 -4.75 -2.21
CA SER A 68 1.72 -3.87 -1.31
C SER A 68 1.31 -2.40 -1.42
N ALA A 69 0.42 -2.06 -2.37
CA ALA A 69 0.00 -0.69 -2.68
C ALA A 69 1.17 0.29 -2.91
N SER A 70 2.36 -0.25 -3.19
CA SER A 70 3.63 0.44 -3.42
C SER A 70 4.14 0.11 -4.80
N ASN A 71 4.87 1.05 -5.41
CA ASN A 71 5.74 0.68 -6.50
C ASN A 71 6.96 -0.03 -5.89
N ILE A 72 7.19 -1.31 -6.22
CA ILE A 72 8.31 -2.09 -5.64
C ILE A 72 9.66 -1.41 -5.92
N GLY A 73 9.76 -0.57 -6.96
CA GLY A 73 10.95 0.23 -7.25
C GLY A 73 11.31 1.28 -6.20
N ASN A 74 10.41 1.60 -5.25
CA ASN A 74 10.70 2.53 -4.16
C ASN A 74 10.58 1.79 -2.82
N SER A 75 11.72 1.47 -2.24
CA SER A 75 11.77 0.84 -0.92
C SER A 75 11.49 1.88 0.16
N THR A 76 10.34 1.76 0.81
CA THR A 76 9.82 2.68 1.83
C THR A 76 9.52 1.92 3.12
N ILE A 77 9.29 2.63 4.22
CA ILE A 77 8.96 2.01 5.52
C ILE A 77 7.73 1.08 5.41
N PHE A 78 6.77 1.42 4.56
CA PHE A 78 5.60 0.59 4.25
C PHE A 78 5.66 -0.07 2.88
N GLY A 79 6.86 -0.34 2.34
CA GLY A 79 7.05 -0.84 0.98
C GLY A 79 6.35 -2.16 0.68
N LEU A 80 6.10 -3.01 1.69
CA LEU A 80 5.34 -4.27 1.57
C LEU A 80 3.86 -4.13 1.98
N GLY A 81 3.43 -2.94 2.39
CA GLY A 81 2.06 -2.64 2.81
C GLY A 81 1.57 -3.56 3.93
N ILE A 82 0.33 -4.04 3.78
CA ILE A 82 -0.34 -4.94 4.74
C ILE A 82 -0.01 -6.43 4.51
N MET A 83 0.76 -6.76 3.46
CA MET A 83 1.03 -8.13 3.04
C MET A 83 1.63 -9.02 4.14
N PRO A 84 2.63 -8.57 4.95
CA PRO A 84 3.18 -9.40 6.02
C PRO A 84 2.14 -9.78 7.08
N TYR A 85 1.21 -8.87 7.40
CA TYR A 85 0.13 -9.14 8.34
C TYR A 85 -0.88 -10.14 7.77
N ILE A 86 -1.26 -10.00 6.50
CA ILE A 86 -2.14 -10.97 5.83
C ILE A 86 -1.50 -12.36 5.84
N SER A 87 -0.22 -12.45 5.44
CA SER A 87 0.52 -13.71 5.45
C SER A 87 0.58 -14.33 6.84
N ALA A 88 0.86 -13.54 7.89
CA ALA A 88 0.84 -14.02 9.26
C ALA A 88 -0.54 -14.55 9.67
N SER A 89 -1.63 -13.85 9.31
CA SER A 89 -3.01 -14.28 9.62
C SER A 89 -3.51 -15.51 8.86
N ILE A 90 -2.80 -15.93 7.80
CA ILE A 90 -3.08 -17.19 7.09
C ILE A 90 -2.33 -18.35 7.76
N ILE A 91 -1.15 -18.07 8.33
CA ILE A 91 -0.28 -19.07 8.95
C ILE A 91 -0.73 -19.43 10.37
N PHE A 92 -1.14 -18.45 11.15
CA PHE A 92 -1.61 -18.60 12.55
C PHE A 92 -3.13 -18.63 12.63
#